data_AF-A0A4V6QLR8-F1
#
_entry.id   AF-A0A4V6QLR8-F1
#
_cell.length_a   1.000
_cell.length_b   1.000
_cell.length_c   1.000
_cell.angle_alpha   90.00
_cell.angle_beta   90.00
_cell.angle_gamma   90.00
#
_symmetry.space_group_name_H-M   'P 1'
#
loop_
_entity.id
_entity.type
_entity.pdbx_description
1 polymer ?
#
loop_
_entity_poly.entity_id
_entity_poly.type
_entity_poly.pdbx_seq_one_letter_code
_entity_poly.pdbx_strand_id
1 'polypeptide(L)'
;MLTKKETPIACDLTVFTNEERRSHISHSEKVLDHAKGFLEKEEGLELYFDHSLSAEELTEWFSKEHKCCPFLEFKLEKNQNGHTILISSSKEGINFFRSAFLSRKQENVGTPTKKSKSFAKLSVLLAGILCLSCLAPLLFGWFSAELLGNFFDLERYMIPVIGVALAVTWFWISFKKKKEVQNSSGCGC
;
A
#
# COMPACT_ATOMS: atom_id res chain seq x y z
N MET A 1 -6.55 -43.61 7.95
CA MET A 1 -5.89 -42.28 7.96
C MET A 1 -4.60 -42.42 7.18
N LEU A 2 -4.59 -42.04 5.90
CA LEU A 2 -3.40 -42.11 5.05
C LEU A 2 -2.44 -41.02 5.50
N THR A 3 -1.33 -41.42 6.12
CA THR A 3 -0.19 -40.56 6.41
C THR A 3 0.34 -40.01 5.08
N LYS A 4 -0.03 -38.76 4.75
CA LYS A 4 0.56 -38.00 3.65
C LYS A 4 2.05 -37.95 3.96
N LYS A 5 2.85 -38.69 3.19
CA LYS A 5 4.31 -38.74 3.28
C LYS A 5 4.81 -37.31 3.41
N GLU A 6 5.61 -37.02 4.43
CA GLU A 6 6.16 -35.68 4.68
C GLU A 6 7.08 -35.29 3.51
N THR A 7 6.48 -34.77 2.44
CA THR A 7 7.23 -34.17 1.34
C THR A 7 7.93 -32.95 1.90
N PRO A 8 9.26 -32.82 1.70
CA PRO A 8 9.98 -31.66 2.15
C PRO A 8 9.34 -30.40 1.54
N ILE A 9 9.14 -29.38 2.37
CA ILE A 9 8.57 -28.10 1.94
C ILE A 9 9.70 -27.30 1.28
N ALA A 10 10.02 -27.69 0.06
CA ALA A 10 11.01 -27.06 -0.79
C ALA A 10 10.64 -27.31 -2.25
N CYS A 11 10.86 -26.31 -3.09
CA CYS A 11 10.70 -26.48 -4.52
C CYS A 11 12.00 -27.03 -5.12
N ASP A 12 11.88 -28.09 -5.91
CA ASP A 12 12.97 -28.72 -6.64
C ASP A 12 13.09 -28.11 -8.04
N LEU A 13 14.03 -27.18 -8.19
CA LEU A 13 14.32 -26.53 -9.46
C LEU A 13 15.15 -27.40 -10.42
N THR A 14 15.61 -28.58 -9.99
CA THR A 14 16.38 -29.50 -10.83
C THR A 14 15.50 -30.26 -11.83
N VAL A 15 14.17 -30.21 -11.65
CA VAL A 15 13.19 -30.76 -12.61
C VAL A 15 13.17 -30.03 -13.95
N PHE A 16 13.82 -28.87 -14.04
CA PHE A 16 13.93 -28.06 -15.25
C PHE A 16 15.39 -27.88 -15.65
N THR A 17 15.66 -27.87 -16.96
CA THR A 17 16.89 -27.32 -17.52
C THR A 17 17.02 -25.81 -17.22
N ASN A 18 18.20 -25.22 -17.43
CA ASN A 18 18.41 -23.80 -17.17
C ASN A 18 17.51 -22.91 -18.04
N GLU A 19 17.32 -23.27 -19.31
CA GLU A 19 16.45 -22.57 -20.26
C GLU A 19 14.99 -22.70 -19.85
N GLU A 20 14.53 -23.92 -19.53
CA GLU A 20 13.17 -24.17 -19.04
C GLU A 20 12.88 -23.45 -17.73
N ARG A 21 13.86 -23.38 -16.82
CA ARG A 21 13.72 -22.67 -15.55
C ARG A 21 13.48 -21.18 -15.78
N ARG A 22 14.25 -20.53 -16.67
CA ARG A 22 14.04 -19.11 -17.00
C ARG A 22 12.66 -18.88 -17.62
N SER A 23 12.26 -19.74 -18.55
CA SER A 23 10.93 -19.67 -19.18
C SER A 23 9.82 -19.89 -18.15
N HIS A 24 9.98 -20.85 -17.25
CA HIS A 24 9.02 -21.13 -16.18
C HIS A 24 8.86 -19.95 -15.22
N ILE A 25 9.97 -19.36 -14.76
CA ILE A 25 9.93 -18.18 -13.88
C ILE A 25 9.20 -17.03 -14.56
N SER A 26 9.55 -16.71 -15.81
CA SER A 26 8.91 -15.64 -16.57
C SER A 26 7.41 -15.91 -16.81
N HIS A 27 7.04 -17.16 -17.09
CA HIS A 27 5.64 -17.54 -17.23
C HIS A 27 4.88 -17.42 -15.91
N SER A 28 5.45 -17.89 -14.79
CA SER A 28 4.84 -17.77 -13.47
C SER A 28 4.65 -16.32 -13.05
N GLU A 29 5.62 -15.44 -13.33
CA GLU A 29 5.49 -14.00 -13.09
C GLU A 29 4.35 -13.39 -13.91
N LYS A 30 4.29 -13.68 -15.21
CA LYS A 30 3.18 -13.22 -16.08
C LYS A 30 1.82 -13.68 -15.56
N VAL A 31 1.67 -14.95 -15.20
CA VAL A 31 0.39 -15.47 -14.69
C VAL A 31 0.00 -14.78 -13.39
N LEU A 32 0.93 -14.65 -12.44
CA LEU A 32 0.65 -14.04 -11.14
C LEU A 32 0.37 -12.54 -11.21
N ASP A 33 0.95 -11.83 -12.17
CA ASP A 33 0.64 -10.42 -12.44
C ASP A 33 -0.80 -10.22 -12.91
N HIS A 34 -1.33 -11.18 -13.67
CA HIS A 34 -2.72 -11.18 -14.14
C HIS A 34 -3.74 -11.60 -13.07
N ALA A 35 -3.30 -12.17 -11.94
CA ALA A 35 -4.23 -12.45 -10.85
C ALA A 35 -4.92 -11.14 -10.41
N LYS A 36 -6.17 -11.20 -9.98
CA LYS A 36 -6.90 -10.05 -9.39
C LYS A 36 -6.75 -9.97 -7.89
N GLY A 37 -6.50 -11.10 -7.25
CA GLY A 37 -6.23 -11.16 -5.83
C GLY A 37 -6.18 -12.58 -5.32
N PHE A 38 -6.14 -12.72 -4.00
CA PHE A 38 -6.11 -14.00 -3.34
C PHE A 38 -6.88 -13.98 -2.02
N LEU A 39 -7.38 -15.14 -1.61
CA LEU A 39 -8.02 -15.35 -0.32
C LEU A 39 -7.34 -16.51 0.40
N GLU A 40 -6.85 -16.25 1.61
CA GLU A 40 -6.27 -17.28 2.47
C GLU A 40 -7.38 -17.98 3.27
N LYS A 41 -7.40 -19.31 3.22
CA LYS A 41 -8.29 -20.18 3.99
C LYS A 41 -7.45 -21.00 4.98
N GLU A 42 -8.10 -21.65 5.94
CA GLU A 42 -7.38 -22.39 6.99
C GLU A 42 -6.49 -23.52 6.46
N GLU A 43 -6.87 -24.12 5.32
CA GLU A 43 -6.18 -25.26 4.70
C GLU A 43 -5.71 -24.97 3.26
N GLY A 44 -5.62 -23.69 2.87
CA GLY A 44 -5.25 -23.36 1.50
C GLY A 44 -5.31 -21.89 1.13
N LEU A 45 -5.15 -21.65 -0.16
CA LEU A 45 -5.07 -20.34 -0.76
C LEU A 45 -5.86 -20.35 -2.07
N GLU A 46 -6.71 -19.36 -2.27
CA GLU A 46 -7.44 -19.17 -3.53
C GLU A 46 -6.84 -18.01 -4.30
N LEU A 47 -6.53 -18.22 -5.57
CA LEU A 47 -6.12 -17.18 -6.51
C LEU A 47 -7.26 -16.91 -7.48
N TYR A 48 -7.59 -15.63 -7.67
CA TYR A 48 -8.65 -15.21 -8.60
C TYR A 48 -8.04 -14.59 -9.85
N PHE A 49 -8.54 -14.99 -11.01
CA PHE A 49 -8.15 -14.50 -12.33
C PHE A 49 -9.39 -14.07 -13.11
N ASP A 50 -9.25 -13.09 -13.98
CA ASP A 50 -10.27 -12.74 -14.96
C ASP A 50 -10.19 -13.65 -16.19
N HIS A 51 -11.02 -13.39 -17.21
CA HIS A 51 -11.01 -14.12 -18.47
C HIS A 51 -9.84 -13.73 -19.40
N SER A 52 -8.88 -12.92 -18.96
CA SER A 52 -7.73 -12.53 -19.80
C SER A 52 -6.72 -13.67 -19.99
N LEU A 53 -6.68 -14.63 -19.07
CA LEU A 53 -5.92 -15.87 -19.20
C LEU A 53 -6.86 -17.02 -19.51
N SER A 54 -6.44 -17.90 -20.42
CA SER A 54 -7.22 -19.11 -20.73
C SER A 54 -7.07 -20.17 -19.64
N ALA A 55 -8.07 -21.05 -19.51
CA ALA A 55 -7.99 -22.21 -18.62
C ALA A 55 -6.79 -23.12 -18.96
N GLU A 56 -6.41 -23.18 -20.23
CA GLU A 56 -5.26 -23.95 -20.72
C GLU A 56 -3.93 -23.36 -20.22
N GLU A 57 -3.76 -22.04 -20.32
CA GLU A 57 -2.55 -21.34 -19.83
C GLU A 57 -2.40 -21.51 -18.31
N LEU A 58 -3.50 -21.37 -17.56
CA LEU A 58 -3.53 -21.62 -16.12
C LEU A 58 -3.21 -23.08 -15.78
N THR A 59 -3.71 -24.02 -16.58
CA THR A 59 -3.45 -25.47 -16.40
C THR A 59 -2.01 -25.83 -16.66
N GLU A 60 -1.41 -25.26 -17.71
CA GLU A 60 0.00 -25.43 -18.00
C GLU A 60 0.86 -24.90 -16.85
N TRP A 61 0.54 -23.71 -16.35
CA TRP A 61 1.25 -23.09 -15.24
C TRP A 61 1.23 -23.97 -13.98
N PHE A 62 0.05 -24.34 -13.46
CA PHE A 62 0.01 -25.13 -12.22
C PHE A 62 0.56 -26.54 -12.41
N SER A 63 0.52 -27.10 -13.63
CA SER A 63 1.14 -28.41 -13.93
C SER A 63 2.67 -28.36 -13.81
N LYS A 64 3.29 -27.24 -14.20
CA LYS A 64 4.73 -27.00 -14.01
C LYS A 64 5.05 -26.71 -12.54
N GLU A 65 4.24 -25.92 -11.87
CA GLU A 65 4.39 -25.67 -10.43
C GLU A 65 4.26 -26.94 -9.60
N HIS A 66 3.35 -27.86 -9.93
CA HIS A 66 3.22 -29.13 -9.22
C HIS A 66 4.46 -30.04 -9.39
N LYS A 67 5.14 -29.97 -10.54
CA LYS A 67 6.43 -30.67 -10.73
C LYS A 67 7.54 -30.06 -9.86
N CYS A 68 7.57 -28.72 -9.78
CA CYS A 68 8.55 -27.96 -9.01
C CYS A 68 8.33 -28.10 -7.49
N CYS A 69 7.08 -28.01 -7.05
CA CYS A 69 6.68 -27.93 -5.64
C CYS A 69 5.62 -29.01 -5.36
N PRO A 70 6.00 -30.29 -5.24
CA PRO A 70 5.07 -31.42 -5.16
C PRO A 70 4.23 -31.46 -3.86
N PHE A 71 4.58 -30.63 -2.87
CA PHE A 71 3.81 -30.48 -1.64
C PHE A 71 2.53 -29.63 -1.83
N LEU A 72 2.40 -28.92 -2.96
CA LEU A 72 1.24 -28.12 -3.33
C LEU A 72 0.28 -28.91 -4.22
N GLU A 73 -1.00 -28.90 -3.86
CA GLU A 73 -2.09 -29.41 -4.70
C GLU A 73 -2.83 -28.24 -5.33
N PHE A 74 -3.10 -28.33 -6.63
CA PHE A 74 -3.77 -27.28 -7.40
C PHE A 74 -5.08 -27.80 -7.98
N LYS A 75 -6.14 -26.99 -7.91
CA LYS A 75 -7.42 -27.29 -8.54
C LYS A 75 -7.96 -26.04 -9.21
N LEU A 76 -8.32 -26.18 -10.50
CA LEU A 76 -8.93 -25.10 -11.27
C LEU A 76 -10.46 -25.17 -11.18
N GLU A 77 -11.07 -24.05 -10.84
CA GLU A 77 -12.52 -23.87 -10.84
C GLU A 77 -12.87 -22.72 -11.79
N LYS A 78 -13.85 -22.96 -12.67
CA LYS A 78 -14.35 -21.93 -13.59
C LYS A 78 -15.54 -21.24 -12.96
N ASN A 79 -15.47 -19.92 -12.88
CA ASN A 79 -16.52 -19.07 -12.32
C ASN A 79 -17.09 -18.15 -13.39
N GLN A 80 -18.25 -17.54 -13.11
CA GLN A 80 -18.87 -16.58 -14.05
C GLN A 80 -17.93 -15.39 -14.34
N ASN A 81 -17.13 -15.00 -13.35
CA ASN A 81 -16.25 -13.83 -13.41
C ASN A 81 -14.83 -14.14 -13.90
N GLY A 82 -14.51 -15.41 -14.22
CA GLY A 82 -13.17 -15.81 -14.66
C GLY A 82 -12.78 -17.20 -14.16
N HIS A 83 -11.56 -17.31 -13.65
CA HIS A 83 -10.97 -18.55 -13.18
C HIS A 83 -10.50 -18.42 -11.72
N THR A 84 -10.68 -19.47 -10.94
CA THR A 84 -10.16 -19.57 -9.58
C THR A 84 -9.24 -20.77 -9.48
N ILE A 85 -8.04 -20.58 -8.96
CA ILE A 85 -7.13 -21.68 -8.62
C ILE A 85 -7.13 -21.85 -7.12
N LEU A 86 -7.52 -23.03 -6.67
CA LEU A 86 -7.42 -23.46 -5.29
C LEU A 86 -6.07 -24.16 -5.10
N ILE A 87 -5.30 -23.70 -4.12
CA ILE A 87 -4.00 -24.24 -3.75
C ILE A 87 -4.14 -24.79 -2.33
N SER A 88 -3.95 -26.10 -2.18
CA SER A 88 -4.07 -26.82 -0.91
C SER A 88 -2.73 -27.43 -0.51
N SER A 89 -2.35 -27.25 0.75
CA SER A 89 -1.11 -27.77 1.34
C SER A 89 -1.18 -27.68 2.87
N SER A 90 -0.15 -28.19 3.57
CA SER A 90 0.05 -27.84 4.98
C SER A 90 0.20 -26.32 5.16
N LYS A 91 -0.06 -25.84 6.39
CA LYS A 91 0.06 -24.43 6.75
C LYS A 91 1.46 -23.87 6.48
N GLU A 92 2.50 -24.67 6.71
CA GLU A 92 3.89 -24.31 6.43
C GLU A 92 4.13 -24.18 4.92
N GLY A 93 3.57 -25.10 4.11
CA GLY A 93 3.70 -25.05 2.65
C GLY A 93 2.97 -23.86 2.01
N ILE A 94 1.78 -23.53 2.51
CA ILE A 94 1.06 -22.31 2.08
C ILE A 94 1.85 -21.05 2.47
N ASN A 95 2.43 -21.00 3.67
CA ASN A 95 3.26 -19.88 4.08
C ASN A 95 4.53 -19.73 3.24
N PHE A 96 5.16 -20.85 2.86
CA PHE A 96 6.29 -20.86 1.94
C PHE A 96 5.90 -20.33 0.55
N PHE A 97 4.81 -20.82 -0.01
CA PHE A 97 4.32 -20.34 -1.31
C PHE A 97 3.99 -18.84 -1.26
N ARG A 98 3.32 -18.39 -0.19
CA ARG A 98 2.97 -16.98 0.03
C ARG A 98 4.21 -16.09 0.07
N SER A 99 5.23 -16.47 0.84
CA SER A 99 6.44 -15.66 1.00
C SER A 99 7.28 -15.62 -0.28
N ALA A 100 7.30 -16.70 -1.06
CA ALA A 100 8.05 -16.79 -2.30
C ALA A 100 7.37 -16.09 -3.49
N PHE A 101 6.04 -16.22 -3.63
CA PHE A 101 5.32 -15.83 -4.85
C PHE A 101 4.38 -14.63 -4.68
N LEU A 102 3.72 -14.48 -3.53
CA LEU A 102 2.68 -13.45 -3.35
C LEU A 102 3.16 -12.17 -2.68
N SER A 103 4.29 -12.21 -1.97
CA SER A 103 4.91 -11.03 -1.35
C SER A 103 5.10 -9.87 -2.33
N ARG A 104 5.32 -10.18 -3.61
CA ARG A 104 5.54 -9.20 -4.68
C ARG A 104 4.28 -8.40 -5.06
N LYS A 105 3.09 -8.92 -4.76
CA LYS A 105 1.81 -8.36 -5.23
C LYS A 105 1.01 -7.62 -4.15
N GLN A 106 1.37 -7.79 -2.88
CA GLN A 106 0.68 -7.20 -1.73
C GLN A 106 0.66 -5.66 -1.75
N GLU A 107 1.53 -5.03 -2.55
CA GLU A 107 1.54 -3.57 -2.69
C GLU A 107 0.36 -3.04 -3.54
N ASN A 108 -0.25 -3.86 -4.40
CA ASN A 108 -1.28 -3.43 -5.36
C ASN A 108 -2.65 -4.12 -5.25
N VAL A 109 -2.78 -5.15 -4.41
CA VAL A 109 -4.07 -5.79 -4.18
C VAL A 109 -4.45 -5.62 -2.72
N GLY A 110 -5.49 -4.82 -2.49
CA GLY A 110 -6.13 -4.70 -1.18
C GLY A 110 -6.55 -6.08 -0.69
N THR A 111 -5.73 -6.68 0.17
CA THR A 111 -6.14 -7.81 0.99
C THR A 111 -7.45 -7.44 1.67
N PRO A 112 -8.48 -8.30 1.70
CA PRO A 112 -9.59 -8.14 2.63
C PRO A 112 -9.06 -8.39 4.04
N THR A 113 -8.32 -7.42 4.56
CA THR A 113 -7.84 -7.44 5.93
C THR A 113 -9.06 -7.47 6.82
N LYS A 114 -9.18 -8.50 7.66
CA LYS A 114 -9.98 -8.49 8.88
C LYS A 114 -9.54 -7.30 9.75
N LYS A 115 -9.99 -6.08 9.44
CA LYS A 115 -9.83 -4.87 10.26
C LYS A 115 -10.86 -4.89 11.40
N SER A 116 -10.80 -5.92 12.25
CA SER A 116 -11.70 -6.03 13.42
C SER A 116 -11.07 -5.50 14.72
N LYS A 117 -9.75 -5.27 14.79
CA LYS A 117 -9.09 -4.90 16.07
C LYS A 117 -8.62 -3.44 16.20
N SER A 118 -8.80 -2.59 15.19
CA SER A 118 -8.24 -1.22 15.20
C SER A 118 -9.21 -0.11 15.64
N PHE A 119 -10.50 -0.39 15.79
CA PHE A 119 -11.48 0.63 16.19
C PHE A 119 -11.49 0.89 17.71
N ALA A 120 -11.12 -0.10 18.53
CA ALA A 120 -11.09 0.07 19.98
C ALA A 120 -10.04 1.09 20.45
N LYS A 121 -8.88 1.17 19.79
CA LYS A 121 -7.82 2.12 20.15
C LYS A 121 -8.11 3.57 19.70
N LEU A 122 -8.87 3.75 18.62
CA LEU A 122 -9.22 5.07 18.11
C LEU A 122 -10.24 5.78 19.03
N SER A 123 -11.15 5.02 19.64
CA SER A 123 -12.13 5.54 20.61
C SER A 123 -11.48 6.10 21.88
N VAL A 124 -10.44 5.42 22.40
CA VAL A 124 -9.72 5.88 23.60
C VAL A 124 -8.90 7.16 23.33
N LEU A 125 -8.29 7.27 22.14
CA LEU A 125 -7.54 8.46 21.74
C LEU A 125 -8.45 9.68 21.56
N LEU A 126 -9.62 9.51 20.92
CA LEU A 126 -10.59 10.60 20.76
C LEU A 126 -11.17 11.07 22.10
N ALA A 127 -11.44 10.16 23.03
CA ALA A 127 -11.89 10.53 24.38
C ALA A 127 -10.82 11.32 25.15
N GLY A 128 -9.54 10.95 25.02
CA GLY A 128 -8.42 11.68 25.65
C GLY A 128 -8.27 13.11 25.13
N ILE A 129 -8.38 13.31 23.82
CA ILE A 129 -8.30 14.64 23.20
C ILE A 129 -9.49 15.53 23.62
N LEU A 130 -10.69 14.96 23.73
CA LEU A 130 -11.87 15.69 24.20
C LEU A 130 -11.69 16.16 25.66
N CYS A 131 -11.13 15.33 26.54
CA CYS A 131 -10.85 15.72 27.92
C CYS A 131 -9.78 16.83 28.03
N LEU A 132 -8.73 16.79 27.21
CA LEU A 132 -7.69 17.83 27.17
C LEU A 132 -8.24 19.18 26.69
N SER A 133 -9.22 19.18 25.80
CA SER A 133 -9.86 20.42 25.31
C SER A 133 -10.67 21.16 26.39
N CYS A 134 -11.17 20.46 27.43
CA CYS A 134 -11.86 21.10 28.55
C CYS A 134 -10.91 21.68 29.62
N LEU A 135 -9.69 21.14 29.75
CA LEU A 135 -8.70 21.60 30.74
C LEU A 135 -7.83 22.74 30.22
N ALA A 136 -7.62 22.83 28.91
CA ALA A 136 -6.77 23.87 28.31
C ALA A 136 -7.26 25.32 28.56
N PRO A 137 -8.56 25.67 28.48
CA PRO A 137 -9.03 27.04 28.73
C PRO A 137 -8.82 27.48 30.19
N LEU A 138 -8.88 26.56 31.14
CA LEU A 138 -8.69 26.85 32.57
C LEU A 138 -7.22 27.15 32.89
N LEU A 139 -6.29 26.42 32.26
CA LEU A 139 -4.85 26.67 32.42
C LEU A 139 -4.40 27.92 31.65
N PHE A 140 -4.96 28.17 30.46
CA PHE A 140 -4.63 29.35 29.65
C PHE A 140 -5.13 30.65 30.29
N GLY A 141 -6.27 30.62 31.00
CA GLY A 141 -6.76 31.76 31.76
C GLY A 141 -5.80 32.17 32.89
N TRP A 142 -5.21 31.21 33.59
CA TRP A 142 -4.25 31.49 34.68
C TRP A 142 -2.90 31.97 34.14
N PHE A 143 -2.41 31.40 33.04
CA PHE A 143 -1.15 31.82 32.42
C PHE A 143 -1.24 33.19 31.73
N SER A 144 -2.41 33.56 31.19
CA SER A 144 -2.61 34.85 30.54
C SER A 144 -2.53 36.03 31.52
N ALA A 145 -2.93 35.86 32.78
CA ALA A 145 -2.86 36.92 33.78
C ALA A 145 -1.42 37.30 34.16
N GLU A 146 -0.48 36.35 34.13
CA GLU A 146 0.92 36.58 34.53
C GLU A 146 1.80 37.02 33.33
N LEU A 147 1.52 36.52 32.12
CA LEU A 147 2.37 36.77 30.94
C LEU A 147 2.11 38.13 30.27
N LEU A 148 0.87 38.65 30.34
CA LEU A 148 0.48 39.92 29.70
C LEU A 148 1.03 41.17 30.41
N GLY A 149 1.47 41.05 31.67
CA GLY A 149 2.13 42.16 32.38
C GLY A 149 3.53 42.49 31.83
N ASN A 150 4.22 41.53 31.20
CA ASN A 150 5.61 41.68 30.80
C ASN A 150 5.82 41.80 29.27
N PHE A 151 4.80 41.48 28.45
CA PHE A 151 4.93 41.44 26.97
C PHE A 151 4.53 42.74 26.25
N PHE A 152 3.73 43.59 26.89
CA PHE A 152 3.10 44.75 26.23
C PHE A 152 4.05 45.92 25.90
N ASP A 153 5.30 45.92 26.39
CA ASP A 153 6.30 46.93 26.02
C ASP A 153 7.03 46.61 24.69
N LEU A 154 7.08 45.33 24.29
CA LEU A 154 7.82 44.90 23.10
C LEU A 154 6.98 44.95 21.81
N GLU A 155 5.65 44.88 21.93
CA GLU A 155 4.73 44.88 20.79
C GLU A 155 4.60 46.27 20.12
N ARG A 156 4.88 47.36 20.86
CA ARG A 156 4.76 48.73 20.34
C ARG A 156 5.85 49.09 19.32
N TYR A 157 6.97 48.35 19.31
CA TYR A 157 8.12 48.65 18.44
C TYR A 157 8.20 47.74 17.19
N MET A 158 7.64 46.53 17.24
CA MET A 158 7.82 45.53 16.18
C MET A 158 6.75 45.60 15.07
N ILE A 159 5.52 46.05 15.38
CA ILE A 159 4.43 46.16 14.40
C ILE A 159 4.76 47.13 13.24
N PRO A 160 5.31 48.34 13.44
CA PRO A 160 5.61 49.23 12.32
C PRO A 160 6.77 48.71 11.46
N VAL A 161 7.74 48.00 12.04
CA VAL A 161 8.90 47.47 11.31
C VAL A 161 8.49 46.35 10.36
N ILE A 162 7.63 45.43 10.81
CA ILE A 162 7.13 44.34 9.97
C ILE A 162 6.23 44.90 8.85
N GLY A 163 5.40 45.90 9.15
CA GLY A 163 4.56 46.56 8.14
C GLY A 163 5.37 47.21 7.01
N VAL A 164 6.44 47.94 7.35
CA VAL A 164 7.33 48.54 6.35
C VAL A 164 8.07 47.48 5.54
N ALA A 165 8.57 46.42 6.20
CA ALA A 165 9.26 45.33 5.51
C ALA A 165 8.35 44.67 4.46
N LEU A 166 7.10 44.33 4.82
CA LEU A 166 6.14 43.70 3.92
C LEU A 166 5.71 44.61 2.77
N ALA A 167 5.56 45.92 3.01
CA ALA A 167 5.22 46.89 1.96
C ALA A 167 6.34 47.02 0.93
N VAL A 168 7.61 47.04 1.37
CA VAL A 168 8.78 47.12 0.48
C VAL A 168 8.90 45.87 -0.39
N THR A 169 8.73 44.67 0.18
CA THR A 169 8.77 43.42 -0.61
C THR A 169 7.65 43.36 -1.63
N TRP A 170 6.43 43.76 -1.26
CA TRP A 170 5.29 43.76 -2.19
C TRP A 170 5.50 44.74 -3.36
N PHE A 171 6.02 45.93 -3.06
CA PHE A 171 6.28 46.96 -4.08
C PHE A 171 7.34 46.49 -5.09
N TRP A 172 8.42 45.86 -4.62
CA TRP A 172 9.48 45.33 -5.50
C TRP A 172 8.96 44.21 -6.41
N ILE A 173 8.21 43.25 -5.86
CA ILE A 173 7.62 42.14 -6.63
C ILE A 173 6.67 42.66 -7.71
N SER A 174 5.85 43.66 -7.39
CA SER A 174 4.90 44.25 -8.33
C SER A 174 5.58 44.98 -9.49
N PHE A 175 6.71 45.65 -9.23
CA PHE A 175 7.49 46.31 -10.28
C PHE A 175 8.19 45.31 -11.22
N LYS A 176 8.65 44.17 -10.70
CA LYS A 176 9.27 43.13 -11.53
C LYS A 176 8.28 42.53 -12.54
N LYS A 177 7.03 42.27 -12.13
CA LYS A 177 5.99 41.73 -13.02
C LYS A 177 5.63 42.66 -14.18
N LYS A 178 5.65 43.98 -13.99
CA LYS A 178 5.36 44.93 -15.08
C LYS A 178 6.43 44.94 -16.17
N LYS A 179 7.67 44.58 -15.87
CA LYS A 179 8.78 44.61 -16.83
C LYS A 179 8.78 43.42 -17.80
N GLU A 180 8.16 42.30 -17.44
CA GLU A 180 8.06 41.12 -18.32
C GLU A 180 6.94 41.23 -19.37
N VAL A 181 5.84 41.93 -19.07
CA VAL A 181 4.66 41.99 -19.95
C VAL A 181 4.88 42.87 -21.20
N GLN A 182 5.84 43.80 -21.19
CA GLN A 182 6.12 44.66 -22.36
C GLN A 182 7.00 44.02 -23.45
N ASN A 183 7.58 42.84 -23.23
CA ASN A 183 8.49 42.21 -24.18
C ASN A 183 7.84 41.13 -25.08
N SER A 184 6.51 40.93 -25.01
CA SER A 184 5.82 39.90 -25.80
C SER A 184 4.64 40.46 -26.61
N SER A 185 4.88 41.47 -27.44
CA SER A 185 3.95 41.84 -28.52
C SER A 185 4.68 41.97 -29.86
N GLY A 186 4.98 40.82 -30.47
CA GLY A 186 5.31 40.70 -31.88
C GLY A 186 4.10 40.17 -32.63
N CYS A 187 3.57 40.98 -33.56
CA CYS A 187 2.41 40.70 -34.40
C CYS A 187 2.56 39.43 -35.24
N GLY A 188 1.48 38.66 -35.32
CA GLY A 188 1.20 37.71 -36.38
C GLY A 188 -0.26 37.84 -36.79
N CYS A 189 -0.49 37.76 -38.11
CA CYS A 189 -1.73 37.93 -38.88
C CYS A 189 -2.03 39.36 -39.35
#